data_AF-Q5D2M2-F1
#
_entry.id   AF-Q5D2M2-F1
#
_cell.length_a   1.000
_cell.length_b   1.000
_cell.length_c   1.000
_cell.angle_alpha   90.00
_cell.angle_beta   90.00
_cell.angle_gamma   90.00
#
_symmetry.space_group_name_H-M   'P 1'
#
loop_
_entity.id
_entity.type
_entity.pdbx_description
1 polymer ?
#
loop_
_entity_poly.entity_id
_entity_poly.type
_entity_poly.pdbx_seq_one_letter_code
_entity_poly.pdbx_strand_id
1 'polypeptide(L)'
;MSHWKMYSFQDPNSPFADNLNLFYNFTMIFMVTIIMLTFTIMIDIMMNKFMNRFLLKNHTIEIIWTILPMFILMIIAIPSLKTLYFIDEIWNPTFLTIKS
;
A
#
# COMPACT_ATOMS: atom_id res chain seq x y z
N MET A 1 -13.76 -20.28 -2.73
CA MET A 1 -13.40 -21.02 -1.50
C MET A 1 -11.88 -21.04 -1.40
N SER A 2 -11.33 -20.93 -0.20
CA SER A 2 -9.89 -20.98 -0.02
C SER A 2 -9.34 -22.37 -0.38
N HIS A 3 -8.33 -22.41 -1.23
CA HIS A 3 -7.55 -23.63 -1.48
C HIS A 3 -6.33 -23.70 -0.55
N TRP A 4 -5.74 -24.89 -0.43
CA TRP A 4 -4.53 -25.10 0.35
C TRP A 4 -3.38 -24.28 -0.25
N LYS A 5 -2.54 -23.67 0.60
CA LYS A 5 -1.40 -22.81 0.20
C LYS A 5 -1.79 -21.57 -0.62
N MET A 6 -2.96 -21.00 -0.38
CA MET A 6 -3.39 -19.78 -1.04
C MET A 6 -2.81 -18.55 -0.33
N TYR A 7 -1.96 -17.80 -1.03
CA TYR A 7 -1.30 -16.58 -0.50
C TYR A 7 -2.03 -15.28 -0.85
N SER A 8 -2.85 -15.30 -1.91
CA SER A 8 -3.65 -14.16 -2.38
C SER A 8 -5.11 -14.25 -1.93
N PHE A 9 -5.90 -13.23 -2.25
CA PHE A 9 -7.35 -13.26 -2.06
C PHE A 9 -8.04 -14.26 -2.97
N GLN A 10 -9.27 -14.64 -2.58
CA GLN A 10 -10.16 -15.50 -3.37
C GLN A 10 -10.59 -14.78 -4.64
N ASP A 11 -10.90 -15.57 -5.67
CA ASP A 11 -11.45 -15.03 -6.90
C ASP A 11 -12.72 -14.21 -6.59
N PRO A 12 -12.80 -12.98 -7.11
CA PRO A 12 -13.89 -12.08 -6.79
C PRO A 12 -15.20 -12.59 -7.41
N ASN A 13 -16.26 -12.65 -6.60
CA ASN A 13 -17.59 -13.04 -7.05
C ASN A 13 -18.59 -11.86 -7.09
N SER A 14 -18.08 -10.64 -6.97
CA SER A 14 -18.84 -9.39 -7.07
C SER A 14 -17.95 -8.27 -7.61
N PRO A 15 -18.51 -7.25 -8.28
CA PRO A 15 -17.72 -6.11 -8.77
C PRO A 15 -17.00 -5.35 -7.65
N PHE A 16 -17.51 -5.39 -6.43
CA PHE A 16 -16.85 -4.80 -5.26
C PHE A 16 -15.56 -5.55 -4.88
N ALA A 17 -15.63 -6.89 -4.86
CA ALA A 17 -14.48 -7.72 -4.55
C ALA A 17 -13.37 -7.54 -5.60
N ASP A 18 -13.74 -7.34 -6.86
CA ASP A 18 -12.77 -7.09 -7.94
C ASP A 18 -12.08 -5.72 -7.76
N ASN A 19 -12.84 -4.66 -7.49
CA ASN A 19 -12.29 -3.33 -7.20
C ASN A 19 -11.38 -3.32 -5.96
N LEU A 20 -11.71 -4.10 -4.92
CA LEU A 20 -10.88 -4.26 -3.73
C LEU A 20 -9.57 -5.00 -4.04
N ASN A 21 -9.63 -6.06 -4.85
CA ASN A 21 -8.43 -6.78 -5.30
C ASN A 21 -7.51 -5.88 -6.15
N LEU A 22 -8.08 -5.04 -7.02
CA LEU A 22 -7.31 -4.05 -7.79
C LEU A 22 -6.62 -3.02 -6.88
N PHE A 23 -7.34 -2.49 -5.90
CA PHE A 23 -6.76 -1.58 -4.91
C PHE A 23 -5.66 -2.24 -4.09
N TYR A 24 -5.89 -3.48 -3.64
CA TYR A 24 -4.88 -4.27 -2.94
C TYR A 24 -3.60 -4.40 -3.77
N ASN A 25 -3.70 -4.85 -5.02
CA ASN A 25 -2.53 -5.00 -5.89
C ASN A 25 -1.78 -3.66 -6.07
N PHE A 26 -2.50 -2.55 -6.23
CA PHE A 26 -1.90 -1.22 -6.30
C PHE A 26 -1.11 -0.87 -5.03
N THR A 27 -1.70 -1.06 -3.84
CA THR A 27 -1.01 -0.78 -2.57
C THR A 27 0.18 -1.70 -2.31
N MET A 28 0.09 -2.97 -2.70
CA MET A 28 1.17 -3.93 -2.55
C MET A 28 2.42 -3.54 -3.34
N ILE A 29 2.26 -2.93 -4.52
CA ILE A 29 3.41 -2.43 -5.31
C ILE A 29 4.20 -1.38 -4.50
N PHE A 30 3.52 -0.42 -3.87
CA PHE A 30 4.20 0.60 -3.05
C PHE A 30 4.81 0.01 -1.78
N MET A 31 4.14 -0.93 -1.13
CA MET A 31 4.69 -1.56 0.08
C MET A 31 5.97 -2.34 -0.23
N VAL A 32 5.99 -3.11 -1.31
CA VAL A 32 7.19 -3.86 -1.72
C VAL A 32 8.32 -2.91 -2.11
N THR A 33 8.06 -1.80 -2.82
CA THR A 33 9.14 -0.85 -3.17
C THR A 33 9.75 -0.19 -1.94
N ILE A 34 8.96 0.17 -0.93
CA ILE A 34 9.46 0.73 0.32
C ILE A 34 10.34 -0.29 1.07
N ILE A 35 9.88 -1.54 1.16
CA ILE A 35 10.65 -2.62 1.83
C ILE A 35 11.97 -2.86 1.08
N MET A 36 11.94 -2.93 -0.24
CA MET A 36 13.16 -3.16 -1.03
C MET A 36 14.14 -1.98 -0.91
N LEU A 37 13.66 -0.74 -0.98
CA LEU A 37 14.51 0.45 -0.82
C LEU A 37 15.15 0.53 0.58
N THR A 38 14.37 0.27 1.62
CA THR A 38 14.91 0.25 2.99
C THR A 38 15.91 -0.88 3.18
N PHE A 39 15.64 -2.07 2.63
CA PHE A 39 16.56 -3.20 2.70
C PHE A 39 17.89 -2.92 1.98
N THR A 40 17.87 -2.31 0.79
CA THR A 40 19.11 -1.95 0.08
C THR A 40 19.94 -0.93 0.86
N ILE A 41 19.30 0.10 1.46
CA ILE A 41 20.00 1.09 2.29
C ILE A 41 20.65 0.41 3.50
N MET A 42 19.96 -0.54 4.13
CA MET A 42 20.52 -1.27 5.28
C MET A 42 21.74 -2.11 4.90
N ILE A 43 21.70 -2.80 3.75
CA ILE A 43 22.85 -3.55 3.24
C ILE A 43 24.02 -2.62 2.97
N ASP A 44 23.77 -1.48 2.33
CA ASP A 44 24.82 -0.51 2.01
C ASP A 44 25.49 0.03 3.27
N ILE A 45 24.72 0.35 4.32
CA ILE A 45 25.27 0.79 5.61
C ILE A 45 26.13 -0.31 6.26
N MET A 46 25.69 -1.57 6.19
CA MET A 46 26.45 -2.69 6.77
C MET A 46 27.75 -2.99 6.03
N MET A 47 27.75 -2.85 4.70
CA MET A 47 28.92 -3.15 3.87
C MET A 47 29.91 -1.98 3.74
N ASN A 48 29.48 -0.76 4.06
CA ASN A 48 30.31 0.42 3.92
C ASN A 48 31.44 0.46 4.95
N LYS A 49 32.68 0.55 4.47
CA LYS A 49 33.90 0.64 5.31
C LYS A 49 34.30 2.08 5.64
N PHE A 50 33.70 3.07 4.99
CA PHE A 50 34.07 4.47 5.15
C PHE A 50 33.27 5.14 6.28
N MET A 51 33.99 5.81 7.18
CA MET A 51 33.38 6.55 8.29
C MET A 51 33.13 8.01 7.89
N ASN A 52 31.87 8.45 7.90
CA ASN A 52 31.50 9.85 7.71
C ASN A 52 30.85 10.44 8.98
N ARG A 53 31.60 11.25 9.73
CA ARG A 53 31.13 11.88 10.98
C ARG A 53 30.13 13.02 10.77
N PHE A 54 30.13 13.67 9.60
CA PHE A 54 29.27 14.84 9.35
C PHE A 54 27.84 14.49 8.93
N LEU A 55 27.56 13.20 8.65
CA LEU A 55 26.22 12.73 8.26
C LEU A 55 25.18 12.86 9.40
N LEU A 56 25.62 12.93 10.66
CA LEU A 56 24.77 12.89 11.86
C LEU A 56 23.81 14.09 12.01
N LYS A 57 24.08 15.23 11.37
CA LYS A 57 23.22 16.42 11.42
C LYS A 57 23.01 16.96 10.01
N ASN A 58 22.22 16.24 9.21
CA ASN A 58 21.85 16.73 7.89
C ASN A 58 20.33 16.87 7.75
N HIS A 59 19.82 18.07 8.08
CA HIS A 59 18.41 18.43 7.96
C HIS A 59 17.86 18.26 6.54
N THR A 60 18.72 18.37 5.52
CA THR A 60 18.26 18.16 4.13
C THR A 60 17.79 16.72 3.89
N ILE A 61 18.44 15.72 4.51
CA ILE A 61 18.05 14.31 4.40
C ILE A 61 16.74 14.06 5.15
N GLU A 62 16.57 14.71 6.32
CA GLU A 62 15.33 14.61 7.10
C GLU A 62 14.12 15.13 6.32
N ILE A 63 14.29 16.26 5.63
CA ILE A 63 13.23 16.84 4.79
C ILE A 63 12.90 15.90 3.62
N ILE A 64 13.89 15.31 2.98
CA ILE A 64 13.67 14.39 1.85
C ILE A 64 12.90 13.14 2.30
N TRP A 65 13.34 12.46 3.37
CA TRP A 65 12.69 11.23 3.81
C TRP A 65 11.36 11.44 4.54
N THR A 66 10.96 12.67 4.87
CA THR A 66 9.63 12.98 5.43
C THR A 66 8.62 13.30 4.34
N ILE A 67 9.04 14.10 3.36
CA ILE A 67 8.20 14.48 2.22
C ILE A 67 7.92 13.29 1.30
N LEU A 68 8.93 12.45 1.04
CA LEU A 68 8.80 11.34 0.08
C LEU A 68 7.74 10.30 0.53
N PRO A 69 7.72 9.81 1.79
CA PRO A 69 6.65 8.93 2.28
C PRO A 69 5.28 9.62 2.33
N MET A 70 5.23 10.91 2.68
CA MET A 70 3.98 11.66 2.69
C MET A 70 3.31 11.69 1.31
N PHE A 71 4.08 11.90 0.25
CA PHE A 71 3.57 11.84 -1.12
C PHE A 71 3.09 10.45 -1.52
N ILE A 72 3.82 9.39 -1.14
CA ILE A 72 3.39 8.00 -1.42
C ILE A 72 2.04 7.72 -0.75
N LEU A 73 1.85 8.13 0.51
CA LEU A 73 0.58 7.96 1.22
C LEU A 73 -0.56 8.72 0.56
N MET A 74 -0.31 9.94 0.07
CA MET A 74 -1.33 10.72 -0.64
C MET A 74 -1.78 10.03 -1.94
N ILE A 75 -0.84 9.43 -2.68
CA ILE A 75 -1.14 8.67 -3.90
C ILE A 75 -1.98 7.42 -3.59
N ILE A 76 -1.74 6.77 -2.46
CA ILE A 76 -2.53 5.61 -2.01
C ILE A 76 -3.94 6.02 -1.54
N ALA A 77 -4.07 7.20 -0.90
CA ALA A 77 -5.32 7.66 -0.33
C ALA A 77 -6.39 8.02 -1.38
N ILE A 78 -6.00 8.52 -2.55
CA ILE A 78 -6.94 8.91 -3.61
C ILE A 78 -7.75 7.69 -4.12
N PRO A 79 -7.14 6.60 -4.61
CA PRO A 79 -7.88 5.42 -5.04
C PRO A 79 -8.60 4.75 -3.87
N SER A 80 -8.09 4.82 -2.63
CA SER A 80 -8.77 4.21 -1.47
C SER A 80 -10.08 4.91 -1.13
N LEU A 81 -10.13 6.25 -1.20
CA LEU A 81 -11.36 6.99 -0.97
C LEU A 81 -12.35 6.75 -2.12
N LYS A 82 -11.87 6.69 -3.36
CA LYS A 82 -12.70 6.38 -4.52
C LYS A 82 -13.37 5.01 -4.39
N THR A 83 -12.65 3.97 -3.96
CA THR A 83 -13.23 2.63 -3.78
C THR A 83 -14.24 2.60 -2.64
N LEU A 84 -14.00 3.33 -1.56
CA LEU A 84 -14.95 3.46 -0.45
C LEU A 84 -16.29 4.06 -0.91
N TYR A 85 -16.25 5.24 -1.55
CA TYR A 85 -17.48 5.90 -2.02
C TYR A 85 -18.24 5.05 -3.06
N PHE A 86 -17.52 4.32 -3.92
CA PHE A 86 -18.14 3.42 -4.88
C PHE A 86 -18.92 2.28 -4.20
N ILE A 87 -18.46 1.78 -3.05
CA ILE A 87 -19.15 0.74 -2.29
C ILE A 87 -20.41 1.31 -1.64
N ASP A 88 -20.32 2.50 -1.05
CA ASP A 88 -21.43 3.12 -0.31
C ASP A 88 -22.62 3.53 -1.21
N GLU A 89 -22.36 4.03 -2.43
CA GLU A 89 -23.42 4.55 -3.31
C GLU A 89 -24.39 3.47 -3.84
N ILE A 90 -23.97 2.21 -3.91
CA ILE A 90 -24.73 1.12 -4.56
C ILE A 90 -25.55 0.31 -3.54
N TRP A 91 -25.47 0.63 -2.25
CA TRP A 91 -26.05 -0.16 -1.16
C TRP A 91 -27.58 -0.05 -0.99
N ASN A 92 -28.30 0.45 -1.99
CA ASN A 92 -29.77 0.38 -2.01
C ASN A 92 -30.23 -0.95 -2.66
N PRO A 93 -30.82 -1.88 -1.88
CA PRO A 93 -31.26 -3.16 -2.42
C PRO A 93 -32.43 -2.94 -3.38
N THR A 94 -32.18 -3.09 -4.68
CA THR A 94 -33.20 -2.87 -5.73
C THR A 94 -34.19 -4.02 -5.88
N PHE A 95 -33.83 -5.24 -5.44
CA PHE A 95 -34.62 -6.45 -5.68
C PHE A 95 -35.07 -7.21 -4.42
N LEU A 96 -34.18 -7.41 -3.43
CA LEU A 96 -34.47 -8.30 -2.31
C LEU A 96 -33.67 -7.94 -1.06
N THR A 97 -34.33 -7.92 0.09
CA THR A 97 -33.71 -7.72 1.41
C THR A 97 -33.80 -9.01 2.22
N ILE A 98 -32.66 -9.60 2.58
CA ILE A 98 -32.58 -10.73 3.52
C ILE A 98 -32.16 -10.17 4.87
N LYS A 99 -32.94 -10.48 5.91
CA LYS A 99 -32.54 -10.24 7.30
C LYS A 99 -32.04 -11.57 7.88
N SER A 100 -30.76 -11.62 8.24
CA SER A 100 -30.14 -12.71 8.99
C SER A 100 -30.36 -12.55 10.48
#